data_AF-A0A5C3N5B9-F1
#
_entry.id   AF-A0A5C3N5B9-F1
#
_cell.length_a   1.000
_cell.length_b   1.000
_cell.length_c   1.000
_cell.angle_alpha   90.00
_cell.angle_beta   90.00
_cell.angle_gamma   90.00
#
_symmetry.space_group_name_H-M   'P 1'
#
loop_
_entity.id
_entity.type
_entity.pdbx_description
1 polymer ?
#
loop_
_entity_poly.entity_id
_entity_poly.type
_entity_poly.pdbx_seq_one_letter_code
_entity_poly.pdbx_strand_id
1 'polypeptide(L)'
;MVLQNHNVSKPLPPDAEDQPAVKGPEDSRLPRAIREASRRRRARANAGSAAAKYALEQAMRRSRTRSSPQQLRLEMPRAQPPVSDTELVEPDQKPRPKPVPIPRETVTLPRFLERPDYKDIPTQNIVAIEPGLVETPIDYLRDGLEVEGPKMLHTLNAMKPVPLESVLPSEVSVEIKDAASDLPTHMFAVFGRQPFAKGAPKVNKQKVTLYPVHDIIFASHCAHLPKLRTSKPQKENVKLPVVPVCLPSPQTFPILSSYLYTKRVDILLSALLPAPPASLSGPLGLTSVDETIPDDFFKAQKIAYAHQVSKTFTARALLQNAMVINGVWRNVCALGVFDDRLWSAMDFAWDACLTALAFATGNPKAMIATPVEREIAAAVL
;
A
#
# COMPACT_ATOMS: atom_id res chain seq x y z
N MET A 1 -54.12 16.01 44.90
CA MET A 1 -53.27 14.90 44.42
C MET A 1 -51.91 15.48 44.10
N VAL A 2 -50.97 15.41 45.05
CA VAL A 2 -49.61 15.95 44.93
C VAL A 2 -48.68 14.80 45.29
N LEU A 3 -47.94 14.30 44.32
CA LEU A 3 -46.98 13.20 44.50
C LEU A 3 -45.60 13.81 44.77
N GLN A 4 -45.12 13.63 46.00
CA GLN A 4 -43.75 13.94 46.40
C GLN A 4 -42.84 12.75 46.04
N ASN A 5 -41.83 13.00 45.21
CA ASN A 5 -40.76 12.05 44.92
C ASN A 5 -39.63 12.21 45.95
N HIS A 6 -39.37 11.16 46.72
CA HIS A 6 -38.19 11.04 47.56
C HIS A 6 -36.99 10.62 46.71
N ASN A 7 -35.99 11.51 46.63
CA ASN A 7 -34.69 11.26 46.05
C ASN A 7 -33.73 10.88 47.20
N VAL A 8 -33.27 9.62 47.24
CA VAL A 8 -32.28 9.14 48.21
C VAL A 8 -30.91 9.15 47.53
N SER A 9 -30.09 10.13 47.88
CA SER A 9 -28.67 10.21 47.50
C SER A 9 -27.86 9.19 48.31
N LYS A 10 -27.20 8.24 47.63
CA LYS A 10 -26.16 7.40 48.24
C LYS A 10 -24.83 8.17 48.27
N PRO A 11 -24.10 8.20 49.40
CA PRO A 11 -22.77 8.79 49.45
C PRO A 11 -21.73 7.89 48.78
N LEU A 12 -20.85 8.50 47.98
CA LEU A 12 -19.65 7.88 47.42
C LEU A 12 -18.59 7.70 48.51
N PRO A 13 -17.82 6.61 48.50
CA PRO A 13 -16.69 6.44 49.43
C PRO A 13 -15.51 7.35 49.01
N PRO A 14 -14.81 7.96 49.98
CA PRO A 14 -13.54 8.64 49.74
C PRO A 14 -12.39 7.61 49.71
N ASP A 15 -11.29 8.01 49.07
CA ASP A 15 -9.95 7.42 49.18
C ASP A 15 -9.67 6.14 48.36
N ALA A 16 -9.36 6.37 47.09
CA ALA A 16 -8.59 5.44 46.25
C ALA A 16 -7.49 6.20 45.47
N GLU A 17 -6.73 7.05 46.17
CA GLU A 17 -5.52 7.70 45.64
C GLU A 17 -4.30 7.32 46.48
N ASP A 18 -3.86 6.06 46.40
CA ASP A 18 -2.44 5.71 46.49
C ASP A 18 -2.25 4.21 46.24
N GLN A 19 -2.14 3.81 44.97
CA GLN A 19 -1.52 2.54 44.63
C GLN A 19 -0.10 2.83 44.11
N PRO A 20 0.95 2.22 44.72
CA PRO A 20 2.32 2.43 44.27
C PRO A 20 2.45 1.98 42.81
N ALA A 21 3.12 2.79 42.00
CA ALA A 21 3.40 2.50 40.61
C ALA A 21 4.11 1.14 40.49
N VAL A 22 3.38 0.12 40.04
CA VAL A 22 3.94 -1.19 39.70
C VAL A 22 5.03 -0.95 38.67
N LYS A 23 6.29 -1.18 39.05
CA LYS A 23 7.43 -1.18 38.13
C LYS A 23 7.18 -2.25 37.08
N GLY A 24 6.71 -1.83 35.91
CA GLY A 24 6.60 -2.71 34.76
C GLY A 24 7.99 -3.25 34.36
N PRO A 25 8.05 -4.37 33.64
CA PRO A 25 9.31 -4.95 33.19
C PRO A 25 10.10 -3.90 32.39
N GLU A 26 11.34 -3.63 32.81
CA GLU A 26 12.24 -2.62 32.20
C GLU A 26 12.65 -2.96 30.75
N ASP A 27 12.31 -4.14 30.24
CA ASP A 27 12.77 -4.67 28.95
C ASP A 27 11.84 -4.40 27.75
N SER A 28 10.74 -3.64 27.92
CA SER A 28 9.83 -3.34 26.81
C SER A 28 10.51 -2.45 25.77
N ARG A 29 10.65 -2.93 24.53
CA ARG A 29 11.27 -2.19 23.42
C ARG A 29 10.41 -1.04 22.93
N LEU A 30 9.09 -1.21 22.99
CA LEU A 30 8.19 -0.23 22.43
C LEU A 30 8.22 1.06 23.25
N PRO A 31 8.44 2.22 22.61
CA PRO A 31 8.45 3.50 23.29
C PRO A 31 7.20 3.67 24.18
N ARG A 32 7.40 4.22 25.38
CA ARG A 32 6.31 4.62 26.29
C ARG A 32 5.27 5.50 25.57
N ALA A 33 5.71 6.22 24.55
CA ALA A 33 4.90 7.00 23.61
C ALA A 33 3.80 6.18 22.89
N ILE A 34 4.05 4.93 22.50
CA ILE A 34 3.02 4.06 21.89
C ILE A 34 1.90 3.78 22.90
N ARG A 35 2.27 3.48 24.15
CA ARG A 35 1.31 3.25 25.24
C ARG A 35 0.51 4.52 25.55
N GLU A 36 1.15 5.69 25.49
CA GLU A 36 0.54 6.97 25.87
C GLU A 36 -0.29 7.64 24.77
N ALA A 37 0.22 7.71 23.52
CA ALA A 37 -0.49 8.25 22.37
C ALA A 37 -1.82 7.51 22.14
N SER A 38 -1.82 6.21 22.39
CA SER A 38 -3.01 5.37 22.23
C SER A 38 -3.95 5.38 23.46
N ARG A 39 -3.47 5.77 24.67
CA ARG A 39 -4.39 6.12 25.78
C ARG A 39 -5.26 7.33 25.45
N ARG A 40 -4.74 8.33 24.72
CA ARG A 40 -5.50 9.53 24.32
C ARG A 40 -6.59 9.23 23.29
N ARG A 41 -6.42 8.23 22.41
CA ARG A 41 -7.45 7.82 21.43
C ARG A 41 -8.56 6.94 22.04
N ARG A 42 -8.27 6.18 23.10
CA ARG A 42 -9.27 5.33 23.80
C ARG A 42 -10.47 6.10 24.36
N ALA A 43 -10.31 7.39 24.68
CA ALA A 43 -11.43 8.24 25.09
C ALA A 43 -12.51 8.41 24.00
N ARG A 44 -12.26 7.98 22.74
CA ARG A 44 -13.15 8.17 21.59
C ARG A 44 -13.69 6.88 20.97
N ALA A 45 -13.21 5.69 21.35
CA ALA A 45 -13.48 4.47 20.60
C ALA A 45 -13.99 3.30 21.47
N ASN A 46 -15.24 3.38 21.91
CA ASN A 46 -16.05 2.18 22.17
C ASN A 46 -16.60 1.68 20.82
N ALA A 47 -15.78 1.01 20.02
CA ALA A 47 -16.18 0.46 18.73
C ALA A 47 -16.09 -1.07 18.76
N GLY A 48 -17.24 -1.74 18.78
CA GLY A 48 -17.34 -3.18 18.61
C GLY A 48 -16.81 -3.65 17.25
N SER A 49 -16.08 -4.78 17.30
CA SER A 49 -15.63 -5.68 16.22
C SER A 49 -15.38 -5.05 14.84
N ALA A 50 -14.19 -4.43 14.67
CA ALA A 50 -13.66 -4.03 13.37
C ALA A 50 -13.62 -5.21 12.37
N ALA A 51 -13.39 -6.44 12.84
CA ALA A 51 -13.43 -7.65 12.02
C ALA A 51 -14.82 -7.93 11.42
N ALA A 52 -15.90 -7.73 12.19
CA ALA A 52 -17.25 -7.90 11.69
C ALA A 52 -17.63 -6.81 10.67
N LYS A 53 -17.18 -5.57 10.88
CA LYS A 53 -17.34 -4.48 9.89
C LYS A 53 -16.57 -4.78 8.60
N TYR A 54 -15.33 -5.23 8.72
CA TYR A 54 -14.52 -5.62 7.57
C TYR A 54 -15.18 -6.77 6.79
N ALA A 55 -15.63 -7.81 7.48
CA ALA A 55 -16.32 -8.93 6.85
C ALA A 55 -17.63 -8.49 6.15
N LEU A 56 -18.42 -7.62 6.78
CA LEU A 56 -19.65 -7.07 6.21
C LEU A 56 -19.35 -6.21 4.97
N GLU A 57 -18.34 -5.34 5.04
CA GLU A 57 -17.94 -4.48 3.92
C GLU A 57 -17.40 -5.31 2.75
N GLN A 58 -16.60 -6.34 3.03
CA GLN A 58 -16.13 -7.28 2.00
C GLN A 58 -17.29 -8.05 1.38
N ALA A 59 -18.28 -8.48 2.17
CA ALA A 59 -19.49 -9.13 1.65
C ALA A 59 -20.32 -8.19 0.75
N MET A 60 -20.49 -6.92 1.15
CA MET A 60 -21.15 -5.89 0.34
C MET A 60 -20.38 -5.55 -0.95
N ARG A 61 -19.04 -5.60 -0.91
CA ARG A 61 -18.23 -5.42 -2.12
C ARG A 61 -18.34 -6.62 -3.05
N ARG A 62 -18.30 -7.86 -2.52
CA ARG A 62 -18.53 -9.10 -3.30
C ARG A 62 -19.88 -9.12 -3.99
N SER A 63 -20.92 -8.56 -3.37
CA SER A 63 -22.24 -8.47 -4.01
C SER A 63 -22.26 -7.47 -5.17
N ARG A 64 -21.51 -6.36 -5.06
CA ARG A 64 -21.34 -5.39 -6.16
C ARG A 64 -20.44 -5.92 -7.29
N THR A 65 -19.40 -6.69 -6.98
CA THR A 65 -18.47 -7.26 -7.97
C THR A 65 -18.90 -8.60 -8.57
N ARG A 66 -20.06 -9.15 -8.17
CA ARG A 66 -20.62 -10.39 -8.73
C ARG A 66 -21.09 -10.28 -10.19
N SER A 67 -21.04 -9.09 -10.78
CA SER A 67 -21.14 -8.96 -12.23
C SER A 67 -19.91 -9.61 -12.88
N SER A 68 -20.12 -10.38 -13.96
CA SER A 68 -19.07 -11.11 -14.68
C SER A 68 -17.78 -10.28 -14.83
N PRO A 69 -16.57 -10.86 -14.65
CA PRO A 69 -15.32 -10.11 -14.62
C PRO A 69 -15.18 -9.27 -15.90
N GLN A 70 -15.43 -7.98 -15.76
CA GLN A 70 -15.33 -7.04 -16.87
C GLN A 70 -13.83 -6.83 -17.14
N GLN A 71 -13.39 -7.29 -18.30
CA GLN A 71 -12.05 -6.99 -18.80
C GLN A 71 -12.11 -5.71 -19.63
N LEU A 72 -11.23 -4.76 -19.33
CA LEU A 72 -11.01 -3.59 -20.17
C LEU A 72 -10.06 -3.98 -21.30
N ARG A 73 -10.54 -3.93 -22.53
CA ARG A 73 -9.73 -4.12 -23.74
C ARG A 73 -9.38 -2.76 -24.32
N LEU A 74 -8.09 -2.49 -24.45
CA LEU A 74 -7.55 -1.24 -24.99
C LEU A 74 -6.73 -1.55 -26.24
N GLU A 75 -6.95 -0.79 -27.30
CA GLU A 75 -6.08 -0.82 -28.47
C GLU A 75 -5.00 0.25 -28.33
N MET A 76 -3.75 -0.16 -28.43
CA MET A 76 -2.61 0.75 -28.32
C MET A 76 -1.76 0.73 -29.59
N PRO A 77 -1.23 1.87 -30.06
CA PRO A 77 -0.25 1.88 -31.13
C PRO A 77 0.97 1.06 -30.75
N ARG A 78 1.38 0.11 -31.59
CA ARG A 78 2.60 -0.65 -31.38
C ARG A 78 3.79 0.30 -31.51
N ALA A 79 4.69 0.30 -30.52
CA ALA A 79 5.93 1.05 -30.61
C ALA A 79 6.71 0.56 -31.84
N GLN A 80 6.97 1.46 -32.79
CA GLN A 80 7.86 1.14 -33.90
C GLN A 80 9.26 0.93 -33.32
N PRO A 81 9.99 -0.13 -33.74
CA PRO A 81 11.39 -0.27 -33.38
C PRO A 81 12.13 1.00 -33.85
N PRO A 82 13.17 1.45 -33.11
CA PRO A 82 13.98 2.57 -33.55
C PRO A 82 14.43 2.28 -34.98
N VAL A 83 14.08 3.17 -35.91
CA VAL A 83 14.46 3.03 -37.30
C VAL A 83 15.99 3.06 -37.30
N SER A 84 16.61 1.93 -37.59
CA SER A 84 18.05 1.85 -37.80
C SER A 84 18.40 2.90 -38.83
N ASP A 85 19.26 3.87 -38.48
CA ASP A 85 19.73 4.93 -39.38
C ASP A 85 20.12 4.29 -40.72
N THR A 86 19.24 4.44 -41.70
CA THR A 86 19.41 3.82 -43.01
C THR A 86 20.10 4.86 -43.88
N GLU A 87 21.19 4.45 -44.51
CA GLU A 87 22.05 5.25 -45.39
C GLU A 87 21.28 6.25 -46.27
N LEU A 88 21.83 7.46 -46.37
CA LEU A 88 21.41 8.54 -47.25
C LEU A 88 21.51 8.08 -48.72
N VAL A 89 20.39 7.58 -49.27
CA VAL A 89 20.24 7.34 -50.70
C VAL A 89 19.64 8.60 -51.35
N GLU A 90 20.27 9.04 -52.44
CA GLU A 90 19.97 10.27 -53.18
C GLU A 90 18.53 10.34 -53.73
N PRO A 91 17.97 11.57 -53.88
CA PRO A 91 16.55 11.79 -54.08
C PRO A 91 16.14 11.63 -55.56
N ASP A 92 15.82 10.41 -55.95
CA ASP A 92 15.13 10.17 -57.22
C ASP A 92 13.60 10.16 -57.03
N GLN A 93 12.89 10.91 -57.87
CA GLN A 93 11.47 11.29 -57.73
C GLN A 93 10.52 10.09 -57.79
N LYS A 94 10.34 9.37 -56.67
CA LYS A 94 9.31 8.33 -56.55
C LYS A 94 8.01 8.85 -55.94
N PRO A 95 6.84 8.37 -56.42
CA PRO A 95 5.53 8.81 -55.95
C PRO A 95 5.35 8.55 -54.44
N ARG A 96 4.77 9.52 -53.73
CA ARG A 96 4.49 9.46 -52.28
C ARG A 96 3.85 8.10 -51.92
N PRO A 97 4.50 7.27 -51.09
CA PRO A 97 3.92 6.00 -50.66
C PRO A 97 2.63 6.27 -49.87
N LYS A 98 1.61 5.45 -50.12
CA LYS A 98 0.35 5.48 -49.38
C LYS A 98 0.65 5.24 -47.89
N PRO A 99 0.00 5.95 -46.95
CA PRO A 99 0.24 5.79 -45.52
C PRO A 99 -0.04 4.35 -45.09
N VAL A 100 0.99 3.66 -44.60
CA VAL A 100 0.88 2.29 -44.10
C VAL A 100 0.13 2.32 -42.76
N PRO A 101 -0.92 1.50 -42.57
CA PRO A 101 -1.63 1.41 -41.29
C PRO A 101 -0.67 1.05 -40.15
N ILE A 102 -0.67 1.83 -39.07
CA ILE A 102 0.17 1.56 -37.89
C ILE A 102 -0.40 0.33 -37.17
N PRO A 103 0.40 -0.74 -36.95
CA PRO A 103 -0.06 -1.91 -36.20
C PRO A 103 -0.52 -1.53 -34.79
N ARG A 104 -1.64 -2.12 -34.35
CA ARG A 104 -2.19 -1.96 -33.00
C ARG A 104 -2.00 -3.23 -32.19
N GLU A 105 -1.75 -3.08 -30.90
CA GLU A 105 -1.68 -4.17 -29.92
C GLU A 105 -2.86 -4.06 -28.96
N THR A 106 -3.53 -5.18 -28.69
CA THR A 106 -4.64 -5.23 -27.75
C THR A 106 -4.13 -5.59 -26.36
N VAL A 107 -4.30 -4.68 -25.40
CA VAL A 107 -3.98 -4.91 -24.00
C VAL A 107 -5.27 -5.19 -23.24
N THR A 108 -5.25 -6.23 -22.41
CA THR A 108 -6.41 -6.60 -21.58
C THR A 108 -6.05 -6.40 -20.11
N LEU A 109 -6.84 -5.60 -19.41
CA LEU A 109 -6.66 -5.28 -17.99
C LEU A 109 -7.92 -5.65 -17.20
N PRO A 110 -7.80 -6.12 -15.95
CA PRO A 110 -8.97 -6.33 -15.11
C PRO A 110 -9.60 -4.98 -14.76
N ARG A 111 -10.94 -4.86 -14.82
CA ARG A 111 -11.59 -3.61 -14.45
C ARG A 111 -11.41 -3.26 -12.97
N PHE A 112 -11.37 -4.29 -12.12
CA PHE A 112 -11.25 -4.16 -10.67
C PHE A 112 -10.11 -5.03 -10.15
N LEU A 113 -9.48 -4.60 -9.08
CA LEU A 113 -8.49 -5.39 -8.36
C LEU A 113 -9.21 -6.29 -7.35
N GLU A 114 -8.98 -7.60 -7.44
CA GLU A 114 -9.61 -8.55 -6.53
C GLU A 114 -8.97 -8.47 -5.13
N ARG A 115 -9.79 -8.41 -4.08
CA ARG A 115 -9.32 -8.44 -2.69
C ARG A 115 -9.31 -9.90 -2.21
N PRO A 116 -8.21 -10.39 -1.59
CA PRO A 116 -8.14 -11.74 -1.07
C PRO A 116 -9.10 -11.92 0.13
N ASP A 117 -9.41 -13.17 0.46
CA ASP A 117 -10.14 -13.49 1.69
C ASP A 117 -9.38 -12.96 2.92
N TYR A 118 -10.13 -12.39 3.86
CA TYR A 118 -9.58 -11.88 5.11
C TYR A 118 -8.88 -13.00 5.89
N LYS A 119 -7.70 -12.68 6.41
CA LYS A 119 -6.95 -13.56 7.30
C LYS A 119 -6.45 -12.76 8.50
N ASP A 120 -6.73 -13.27 9.68
CA ASP A 120 -6.25 -12.68 10.92
C ASP A 120 -4.72 -12.69 11.00
N ILE A 121 -4.19 -11.66 11.65
CA ILE A 121 -2.78 -11.56 11.98
C ILE A 121 -2.47 -12.58 13.10
N PRO A 122 -1.49 -13.47 12.93
CA PRO A 122 -1.12 -14.42 13.97
C PRO A 122 -0.48 -13.71 15.17
N THR A 123 -1.24 -13.49 16.24
CA THR A 123 -0.79 -12.81 17.47
C THR A 123 0.48 -13.43 18.06
N GLN A 124 0.66 -14.74 17.91
CA GLN A 124 1.88 -15.46 18.35
C GLN A 124 3.17 -14.90 17.73
N ASN A 125 3.11 -14.37 16.51
CA ASN A 125 4.27 -13.76 15.86
C ASN A 125 4.63 -12.44 16.54
N ILE A 126 3.64 -11.66 16.98
CA ILE A 126 3.83 -10.40 17.68
C ILE A 126 4.39 -10.65 19.08
N VAL A 127 3.81 -11.60 19.82
CA VAL A 127 4.28 -11.97 21.17
C VAL A 127 5.71 -12.51 21.16
N ALA A 128 6.11 -13.20 20.09
CA ALA A 128 7.49 -13.66 19.95
C ALA A 128 8.52 -12.53 19.71
N ILE A 129 8.07 -11.38 19.19
CA ILE A 129 8.90 -10.19 18.99
C ILE A 129 8.96 -9.37 20.29
N GLU A 130 7.80 -9.15 20.90
CA GLU A 130 7.64 -8.37 22.12
C GLU A 130 6.63 -9.06 23.06
N PRO A 131 7.10 -9.89 24.01
CA PRO A 131 6.24 -10.64 24.92
C PRO A 131 5.27 -9.77 25.74
N GLY A 132 5.64 -8.51 26.00
CA GLY A 132 4.79 -7.54 26.69
C GLY A 132 3.50 -7.17 25.95
N LEU A 133 3.31 -7.62 24.70
CA LEU A 133 2.13 -7.37 23.89
C LEU A 133 1.06 -8.47 23.92
N VAL A 134 1.22 -9.52 24.73
CA VAL A 134 0.33 -10.70 24.73
C VAL A 134 -1.18 -10.38 24.84
N GLU A 135 -1.54 -9.38 25.63
CA GLU A 135 -2.93 -8.94 25.82
C GLU A 135 -3.28 -7.66 25.03
N THR A 136 -2.37 -7.17 24.19
CA THR A 136 -2.59 -5.92 23.45
C THR A 136 -3.39 -6.19 22.19
N PRO A 137 -4.57 -5.55 22.02
CA PRO A 137 -5.34 -5.67 20.78
C PRO A 137 -4.53 -5.21 19.55
N ILE A 138 -4.65 -5.92 18.43
CA ILE A 138 -3.87 -5.63 17.23
C ILE A 138 -4.09 -4.20 16.71
N ASP A 139 -5.33 -3.71 16.76
CA ASP A 139 -5.64 -2.36 16.28
C ASP A 139 -4.97 -1.28 17.15
N TYR A 140 -4.88 -1.52 18.46
CA TYR A 140 -4.16 -0.64 19.37
C TYR A 140 -2.66 -0.57 19.06
N LEU A 141 -2.06 -1.71 18.71
CA LEU A 141 -0.68 -1.77 18.27
C LEU A 141 -0.47 -1.02 16.96
N ARG A 142 -1.35 -1.23 15.96
CA ARG A 142 -1.28 -0.55 14.66
C ARG A 142 -1.40 0.96 14.78
N ASP A 143 -2.29 1.46 15.65
CA ASP A 143 -2.42 2.89 15.95
C ASP A 143 -1.12 3.47 16.53
N GLY A 144 -0.46 2.74 17.43
CA GLY A 144 0.82 3.13 17.98
C GLY A 144 1.93 3.16 16.93
N LEU A 145 1.97 2.14 16.08
CA LEU A 145 2.94 2.03 14.99
C LEU A 145 2.71 3.08 13.90
N GLU A 146 1.49 3.57 13.69
CA GLU A 146 1.24 4.69 12.78
C GLU A 146 1.90 5.99 13.27
N VAL A 147 2.00 6.19 14.59
CA VAL A 147 2.66 7.36 15.18
C VAL A 147 4.18 7.24 15.15
N GLU A 148 4.72 6.06 15.49
CA GLU A 148 6.18 5.85 15.57
C GLU A 148 6.83 5.43 14.24
N GLY A 149 6.05 4.84 13.34
CA GLY A 149 6.52 4.30 12.08
C GLY A 149 7.26 5.30 11.18
N PRO A 150 6.87 6.59 11.08
CA PRO A 150 7.66 7.59 10.37
C PRO A 150 9.09 7.75 10.92
N LYS A 151 9.27 7.68 12.25
CA LYS A 151 10.60 7.76 12.88
C LYS A 151 11.42 6.50 12.61
N MET A 152 10.79 5.33 12.71
CA MET A 152 11.42 4.05 12.37
C MET A 152 11.87 4.04 10.90
N LEU A 153 11.04 4.51 9.96
CA LEU A 153 11.38 4.62 8.54
C LEU A 153 12.52 5.61 8.30
N HIS A 154 12.56 6.71 9.04
CA HIS A 154 13.69 7.65 8.99
C HIS A 154 15.02 6.95 9.34
N THR A 155 15.04 6.13 10.39
CA THR A 155 16.21 5.33 10.75
C THR A 155 16.61 4.34 9.65
N LEU A 156 15.66 3.73 8.95
CA LEU A 156 15.95 2.86 7.80
C LEU A 156 16.64 3.63 6.66
N ASN A 157 16.20 4.86 6.38
CA ASN A 157 16.76 5.71 5.33
C ASN A 157 18.15 6.26 5.67
N ALA A 158 18.51 6.33 6.96
CA ALA A 158 19.83 6.75 7.42
C ALA A 158 20.90 5.63 7.33
N MET A 159 20.50 4.40 6.97
CA MET A 159 21.39 3.26 6.84
C MET A 159 22.23 3.35 5.55
N LYS A 160 23.52 3.02 5.62
CA LYS A 160 24.36 2.92 4.42
C LYS A 160 23.98 1.67 3.59
N PRO A 161 23.95 1.76 2.25
CA PRO A 161 23.80 0.59 1.39
C PRO A 161 24.87 -0.46 1.67
N VAL A 162 24.46 -1.72 1.73
CA VAL A 162 25.37 -2.84 1.93
C VAL A 162 25.73 -3.41 0.55
N PRO A 163 27.01 -3.45 0.18
CA PRO A 163 27.43 -4.11 -1.06
C PRO A 163 27.14 -5.61 -0.95
N LEU A 164 26.44 -6.15 -1.94
CA LEU A 164 26.16 -7.58 -2.04
C LEU A 164 27.30 -8.28 -2.79
N GLU A 165 27.77 -9.38 -2.22
CA GLU A 165 28.62 -10.34 -2.92
C GLU A 165 27.80 -11.28 -3.82
N SER A 166 28.47 -12.24 -4.44
CA SER A 166 27.83 -13.22 -5.33
C SER A 166 26.87 -14.20 -4.62
N VAL A 167 26.97 -14.31 -3.29
CA VAL A 167 26.15 -15.18 -2.44
C VAL A 167 25.43 -14.32 -1.40
N LEU A 168 24.15 -14.62 -1.16
CA LEU A 168 23.36 -13.94 -0.14
C LEU A 168 23.83 -14.39 1.25
N PRO A 169 24.38 -13.50 2.10
CA PRO A 169 24.83 -13.88 3.44
C PRO A 169 23.63 -14.16 4.37
N SER A 170 23.85 -14.92 5.44
CA SER A 170 22.85 -15.17 6.48
C SER A 170 22.63 -13.98 7.40
N GLU A 171 23.65 -13.12 7.55
CA GLU A 171 23.62 -11.91 8.37
C GLU A 171 24.42 -10.81 7.70
N VAL A 172 24.03 -9.56 7.97
CA VAL A 172 24.65 -8.38 7.38
C VAL A 172 24.96 -7.37 8.48
N SER A 173 26.21 -6.96 8.57
CA SER A 173 26.61 -5.83 9.43
C SER A 173 26.23 -4.52 8.77
N VAL A 174 25.54 -3.64 9.49
CA VAL A 174 25.09 -2.35 8.98
C VAL A 174 25.59 -1.20 9.85
N GLU A 175 25.86 -0.06 9.21
CA GLU A 175 26.21 1.18 9.88
C GLU A 175 25.02 2.15 9.77
N ILE A 176 24.56 2.63 10.92
CA ILE A 176 23.43 3.57 11.02
C ILE A 176 23.97 4.85 11.66
N LYS A 177 24.03 5.93 10.87
CA LYS A 177 24.60 7.21 11.33
C LYS A 177 23.72 7.93 12.34
N ASP A 178 22.41 7.77 12.20
CA ASP A 178 21.41 8.45 13.02
C ASP A 178 20.35 7.43 13.49
N ALA A 179 20.48 7.02 14.75
CA ALA A 179 19.55 6.13 15.42
C ALA A 179 18.61 6.94 16.35
N ALA A 180 17.91 7.93 15.78
CA ALA A 180 16.88 8.68 16.48
C ALA A 180 15.67 7.82 16.95
N SER A 181 15.51 6.62 16.39
CA SER A 181 14.46 5.65 16.73
C SER A 181 15.05 4.25 16.96
N ASP A 182 14.17 3.26 17.07
CA ASP A 182 14.55 1.86 17.18
C ASP A 182 15.39 1.42 15.98
N LEU A 183 16.32 0.50 16.24
CA LEU A 183 17.17 -0.06 15.20
C LEU A 183 16.37 -1.09 14.37
N PRO A 184 16.63 -1.21 13.05
CA PRO A 184 16.07 -2.30 12.25
C PRO A 184 16.42 -3.64 12.87
N THR A 185 15.48 -4.58 12.85
CA THR A 185 15.69 -5.91 13.44
C THR A 185 16.12 -6.93 12.41
N HIS A 186 15.78 -6.74 11.13
CA HIS A 186 16.04 -7.69 10.06
C HIS A 186 16.44 -7.00 8.75
N MET A 187 17.00 -7.80 7.85
CA MET A 187 17.28 -7.41 6.48
C MET A 187 16.47 -8.30 5.52
N PHE A 188 15.44 -7.75 4.88
CA PHE A 188 14.68 -8.49 3.89
C PHE A 188 15.43 -8.56 2.56
N ALA A 189 15.74 -9.77 2.11
CA ALA A 189 16.24 -10.05 0.78
C ALA A 189 15.05 -10.29 -0.16
N VAL A 190 14.57 -9.23 -0.79
CA VAL A 190 13.38 -9.27 -1.64
C VAL A 190 13.75 -9.68 -3.06
N PHE A 191 13.05 -10.69 -3.59
CA PHE A 191 13.28 -11.21 -4.93
C PHE A 191 11.97 -11.67 -5.59
N GLY A 192 12.00 -11.79 -6.92
CA GLY A 192 10.86 -12.22 -7.72
C GLY A 192 10.98 -13.68 -8.13
N ARG A 193 9.86 -14.38 -8.31
CA ARG A 193 9.86 -15.71 -8.93
C ARG A 193 10.40 -15.57 -10.36
N GLN A 194 11.47 -16.28 -10.68
CA GLN A 194 11.90 -16.39 -12.07
C GLN A 194 10.87 -17.22 -12.83
N PRO A 195 10.50 -16.83 -14.06
CA PRO A 195 9.71 -17.70 -14.90
C PRO A 195 10.46 -19.02 -15.09
N PHE A 196 9.78 -20.14 -14.86
CA PHE A 196 10.32 -21.46 -15.18
C PHE A 196 10.57 -21.53 -16.68
N ALA A 197 11.79 -21.23 -17.12
CA ALA A 197 12.18 -21.44 -18.50
C ALA A 197 12.22 -22.96 -18.74
N LYS A 198 11.49 -23.45 -19.74
CA LYS A 198 11.58 -24.85 -20.17
C LYS A 198 13.01 -25.10 -20.69
N GLY A 199 13.80 -25.86 -19.95
CA GLY A 199 15.18 -26.18 -20.29
C GLY A 199 16.01 -26.55 -19.06
N ALA A 200 17.26 -26.97 -19.29
CA ALA A 200 18.20 -27.24 -18.20
C ALA A 200 18.34 -25.99 -17.31
N PRO A 201 18.39 -26.14 -15.98
CA PRO A 201 18.51 -25.03 -15.04
C PRO A 201 19.80 -24.26 -15.33
N LYS A 202 19.69 -23.15 -16.07
CA LYS A 202 20.78 -22.19 -16.16
C LYS A 202 20.93 -21.55 -14.79
N VAL A 203 22.17 -21.41 -14.33
CA VAL A 203 22.51 -20.64 -13.13
C VAL A 203 22.19 -19.16 -13.41
N ASN A 204 20.91 -18.83 -13.33
CA ASN A 204 20.42 -17.49 -13.59
C ASN A 204 20.63 -16.66 -12.33
N LYS A 205 21.53 -15.67 -12.43
CA LYS A 205 21.73 -14.66 -11.39
C LYS A 205 20.38 -14.00 -11.09
N GLN A 206 19.82 -14.29 -9.92
CA GLN A 206 18.56 -13.70 -9.48
C GLN A 206 18.83 -12.30 -8.93
N LYS A 207 18.06 -11.31 -9.40
CA LYS A 207 18.11 -9.97 -8.83
C LYS A 207 17.48 -10.00 -7.44
N VAL A 208 18.27 -9.65 -6.43
CA VAL A 208 17.86 -9.52 -5.03
C VAL A 208 18.13 -8.08 -4.59
N THR A 209 17.18 -7.48 -3.87
CA THR A 209 17.37 -6.18 -3.22
C THR A 209 17.22 -6.33 -1.72
N LEU A 210 18.15 -5.78 -0.96
CA LEU A 210 18.13 -5.78 0.50
C LEU A 210 17.38 -4.56 1.04
N TYR A 211 16.47 -4.79 2.00
CA TYR A 211 15.74 -3.73 2.69
C TYR A 211 15.81 -3.94 4.21
N PRO A 212 16.35 -2.99 4.99
CA PRO A 212 16.28 -3.08 6.44
C PRO A 212 14.82 -2.90 6.88
N VAL A 213 14.39 -3.66 7.89
CA VAL A 213 13.01 -3.62 8.38
C VAL A 213 12.93 -3.78 9.90
N HIS A 214 11.80 -3.35 10.43
CA HIS A 214 11.34 -3.60 11.79
C HIS A 214 10.29 -4.72 11.70
N ASP A 215 10.63 -5.90 12.20
CA ASP A 215 9.75 -7.07 12.28
C ASP A 215 8.37 -6.75 12.85
N ILE A 216 8.26 -5.89 13.87
CA ILE A 216 6.98 -5.53 14.48
C ILE A 216 6.01 -4.86 13.50
N ILE A 217 6.50 -4.06 12.54
CA ILE A 217 5.67 -3.41 11.52
C ILE A 217 5.05 -4.47 10.61
N PHE A 218 5.87 -5.39 10.10
CA PHE A 218 5.40 -6.41 9.18
C PHE A 218 4.57 -7.49 9.90
N ALA A 219 4.95 -7.91 11.10
CA ALA A 219 4.18 -8.86 11.90
C ALA A 219 2.80 -8.32 12.26
N SER A 220 2.65 -7.00 12.44
CA SER A 220 1.36 -6.38 12.75
C SER A 220 0.45 -6.16 11.54
N HIS A 221 1.02 -6.12 10.33
CA HIS A 221 0.28 -5.78 9.11
C HIS A 221 0.18 -6.91 8.08
N CYS A 222 1.01 -7.95 8.14
CA CYS A 222 1.11 -8.99 7.11
C CYS A 222 0.71 -10.37 7.67
N ALA A 223 -0.47 -10.88 7.29
CA ALA A 223 -0.99 -12.17 7.76
C ALA A 223 -0.28 -13.39 7.14
N HIS A 224 0.45 -13.20 6.04
CA HIS A 224 1.17 -14.28 5.34
C HIS A 224 2.66 -14.33 5.64
N LEU A 225 3.17 -13.38 6.43
CA LEU A 225 4.57 -13.41 6.80
C LEU A 225 4.82 -14.54 7.81
N PRO A 226 5.81 -15.43 7.57
CA PRO A 226 6.17 -16.44 8.56
C PRO A 226 6.73 -15.79 9.82
N LYS A 227 6.74 -16.55 10.91
CA LYS A 227 7.41 -16.14 12.15
C LYS A 227 8.90 -15.89 11.87
N LEU A 228 9.35 -14.67 12.13
CA LEU A 228 10.76 -14.30 12.00
C LEU A 228 11.56 -14.76 13.23
N ARG A 229 12.86 -15.00 13.05
CA ARG A 229 13.75 -15.29 14.19
C ARG A 229 13.88 -14.05 15.07
N THR A 230 13.99 -14.24 16.38
CA THR A 230 14.17 -13.10 17.29
C THR A 230 15.51 -12.41 17.01
N SER A 231 15.48 -11.09 16.87
CA SER A 231 16.66 -10.26 16.67
C SER A 231 16.71 -9.14 17.70
N LYS A 232 17.91 -8.89 18.25
CA LYS A 232 18.17 -7.87 19.27
C LYS A 232 19.38 -7.03 18.85
N PRO A 233 19.24 -6.16 17.83
CA PRO A 233 20.35 -5.34 17.35
C PRO A 233 20.92 -4.47 18.49
N GLN A 234 22.25 -4.44 18.62
CA GLN A 234 22.97 -3.59 19.56
C GLN A 234 23.56 -2.39 18.83
N LYS A 235 23.59 -1.21 19.46
CA LYS A 235 24.01 0.07 18.83
C LYS A 235 25.45 0.05 18.28
N GLU A 236 26.36 -0.66 18.93
CA GLU A 236 27.79 -0.66 18.57
C GLU A 236 28.12 -1.58 17.39
N ASN A 237 27.33 -2.63 17.15
CA ASN A 237 27.56 -3.59 16.08
C ASN A 237 26.23 -4.18 15.61
N VAL A 238 25.55 -3.46 14.71
CA VAL A 238 24.23 -3.85 14.22
C VAL A 238 24.38 -4.97 13.18
N LYS A 239 24.27 -6.21 13.64
CA LYS A 239 24.17 -7.40 12.77
C LYS A 239 22.72 -7.75 12.56
N LEU A 240 22.30 -7.73 11.30
CA LEU A 240 20.93 -7.99 10.91
C LEU A 240 20.79 -9.36 10.27
N PRO A 241 19.90 -10.22 10.79
CA PRO A 241 19.52 -11.44 10.11
C PRO A 241 18.92 -11.17 8.73
N VAL A 242 19.45 -11.83 7.70
CA VAL A 242 18.88 -11.78 6.35
C VAL A 242 17.72 -12.76 6.23
N VAL A 243 16.58 -12.27 5.73
CA VAL A 243 15.34 -13.04 5.54
C VAL A 243 14.95 -13.00 4.06
N PRO A 244 14.92 -14.14 3.36
CA PRO A 244 14.47 -14.20 1.97
C PRO A 244 12.96 -13.95 1.88
N VAL A 245 12.54 -12.99 1.05
CA VAL A 245 11.12 -12.67 0.82
C VAL A 245 10.82 -12.70 -0.68
N CYS A 246 10.08 -13.72 -1.11
CA CYS A 246 9.65 -13.87 -2.49
C CYS A 246 8.38 -13.05 -2.74
N LEU A 247 8.45 -12.03 -3.60
CA LEU A 247 7.30 -11.20 -3.97
C LEU A 247 6.96 -11.27 -5.46
N PRO A 248 5.68 -11.12 -5.85
CA PRO A 248 5.30 -11.05 -7.26
C PRO A 248 5.90 -9.87 -8.02
N SER A 249 6.14 -8.74 -7.33
CA SER A 249 6.68 -7.51 -7.91
C SER A 249 7.71 -6.87 -6.96
N PRO A 250 8.94 -7.38 -6.91
CA PRO A 250 9.98 -6.90 -5.98
C PRO A 250 10.23 -5.39 -6.04
N GLN A 251 10.16 -4.82 -7.25
CA GLN A 251 10.41 -3.41 -7.51
C GLN A 251 9.37 -2.47 -6.89
N THR A 252 8.17 -2.95 -6.60
CA THR A 252 7.11 -2.15 -5.96
C THR A 252 7.05 -2.35 -4.45
N PHE A 253 7.93 -3.17 -3.87
CA PHE A 253 8.02 -3.36 -2.43
C PHE A 253 8.29 -2.06 -1.63
N PRO A 254 9.18 -1.14 -2.07
CA PRO A 254 9.43 0.10 -1.33
C PRO A 254 8.19 0.96 -1.14
N ILE A 255 7.29 1.01 -2.13
CA ILE A 255 6.02 1.75 -2.08
C ILE A 255 5.14 1.19 -0.96
N LEU A 256 4.96 -0.13 -0.94
CA LEU A 256 4.18 -0.82 0.08
C LEU A 256 4.83 -0.67 1.47
N SER A 257 6.14 -0.87 1.58
CA SER A 257 6.87 -0.72 2.83
C SER A 257 6.68 0.69 3.39
N SER A 258 6.91 1.73 2.59
CA SER A 258 6.72 3.13 3.00
C SER A 258 5.31 3.38 3.52
N TYR A 259 4.28 2.82 2.87
CA TYR A 259 2.91 2.93 3.35
C TYR A 259 2.70 2.21 4.68
N LEU A 260 3.25 1.00 4.87
CA LEU A 260 3.09 0.26 6.13
C LEU A 260 3.69 1.02 7.33
N TYR A 261 4.79 1.74 7.12
CA TYR A 261 5.41 2.58 8.15
C TYR A 261 4.66 3.89 8.40
N THR A 262 4.18 4.56 7.36
CA THR A 262 3.68 5.94 7.49
C THR A 262 2.16 6.03 7.56
N LYS A 263 1.45 5.02 7.07
CA LYS A 263 0.00 5.01 6.82
C LYS A 263 -0.52 6.21 6.01
N ARG A 264 0.38 6.88 5.29
CA ARG A 264 0.09 8.08 4.50
C ARG A 264 -0.42 7.71 3.11
N VAL A 265 -1.73 7.89 2.93
CA VAL A 265 -2.43 7.64 1.66
C VAL A 265 -1.98 8.61 0.57
N ASP A 266 -1.68 9.85 0.92
CA ASP A 266 -1.22 10.88 -0.02
C ASP A 266 0.14 10.53 -0.65
N ILE A 267 1.09 10.02 0.14
CA ILE A 267 2.39 9.55 -0.37
C ILE A 267 2.20 8.31 -1.24
N LEU A 268 1.32 7.39 -0.82
CA LEU A 268 1.00 6.20 -1.61
C LEU A 268 0.42 6.59 -2.98
N LEU A 269 -0.59 7.46 -3.01
CA LEU A 269 -1.18 7.93 -4.27
C LEU A 269 -0.17 8.66 -5.14
N SER A 270 0.71 9.46 -4.54
CA SER A 270 1.81 10.12 -5.26
C SER A 270 2.78 9.13 -5.91
N ALA A 271 2.98 7.96 -5.31
CA ALA A 271 3.82 6.89 -5.86
C ALA A 271 3.10 6.04 -6.93
N LEU A 272 1.76 6.03 -6.92
CA LEU A 272 0.95 5.20 -7.82
C LEU A 272 0.43 5.96 -9.05
N LEU A 273 0.23 7.27 -8.94
CA LEU A 273 -0.43 8.09 -9.93
C LEU A 273 0.52 9.11 -10.57
N PRO A 274 0.42 9.34 -11.89
CA PRO A 274 1.17 10.41 -12.53
C PRO A 274 0.58 11.77 -12.12
N ALA A 275 1.37 12.59 -11.42
CA ALA A 275 0.99 13.92 -10.94
C ALA A 275 -0.33 13.93 -10.13
N PRO A 276 -0.34 13.41 -8.88
CA PRO A 276 -1.55 13.30 -8.07
C PRO A 276 -2.23 14.68 -7.90
N PRO A 277 -3.59 14.74 -7.86
CA PRO A 277 -4.29 15.99 -7.57
C PRO A 277 -3.88 16.55 -6.22
N ALA A 278 -3.65 17.87 -6.15
CA ALA A 278 -3.38 18.56 -4.89
C ALA A 278 -4.50 18.35 -3.85
N SER A 279 -5.74 18.20 -4.31
CA SER A 279 -6.91 17.91 -3.48
C SER A 279 -6.85 16.55 -2.77
N LEU A 280 -6.11 15.57 -3.31
CA LEU A 280 -5.89 14.29 -2.64
C LEU A 280 -4.76 14.34 -1.60
N SER A 281 -3.99 15.42 -1.56
CA SER A 281 -2.83 15.60 -0.67
C SER A 281 -3.18 16.34 0.62
N GLY A 282 -4.42 16.84 0.76
CA GLY A 282 -4.88 17.55 1.95
C GLY A 282 -5.37 16.63 3.07
N PRO A 283 -5.46 17.12 4.32
CA PRO A 283 -5.94 16.33 5.47
C PRO A 283 -7.40 15.85 5.36
N LEU A 284 -8.17 16.35 4.39
CA LEU A 284 -9.53 15.91 4.05
C LEU A 284 -9.55 14.84 2.92
N GLY A 285 -8.41 14.54 2.30
CA GLY A 285 -8.33 13.69 1.11
C GLY A 285 -8.36 12.20 1.45
N LEU A 286 -9.43 11.50 1.05
CA LEU A 286 -9.66 10.03 1.10
C LEU A 286 -9.52 9.33 2.47
N THR A 287 -8.88 9.93 3.48
CA THR A 287 -8.67 9.35 4.80
C THR A 287 -9.83 9.62 5.76
N SER A 288 -10.55 10.72 5.55
CA SER A 288 -11.85 10.97 6.17
C SER A 288 -12.91 10.62 5.14
N VAL A 289 -13.32 9.35 5.11
CA VAL A 289 -14.63 9.00 4.55
C VAL A 289 -15.66 9.55 5.55
N ASP A 290 -15.77 10.87 5.61
CA ASP A 290 -16.92 11.49 6.23
C ASP A 290 -18.09 11.08 5.35
N GLU A 291 -19.02 10.29 5.90
CA GLU A 291 -20.18 9.73 5.18
C GLU A 291 -21.06 10.81 4.55
N THR A 292 -20.78 12.09 4.85
CA THR A 292 -21.46 13.27 4.35
C THR A 292 -21.06 13.69 2.94
N ILE A 293 -19.90 13.26 2.41
CA ILE A 293 -19.47 13.67 1.06
C ILE A 293 -20.20 12.82 0.02
N PRO A 294 -20.97 13.43 -0.90
CA PRO A 294 -21.69 12.68 -1.94
C PRO A 294 -20.73 11.90 -2.85
N ASP A 295 -21.04 10.63 -3.13
CA ASP A 295 -20.28 9.75 -4.03
C ASP A 295 -19.99 10.39 -5.40
N ASP A 296 -20.90 11.23 -5.89
CA ASP A 296 -20.79 11.87 -7.19
C ASP A 296 -19.66 12.91 -7.25
N PHE A 297 -19.30 13.53 -6.12
CA PHE A 297 -18.16 14.44 -6.04
C PHE A 297 -16.85 13.70 -6.32
N PHE A 298 -16.64 12.53 -5.71
CA PHE A 298 -15.46 11.71 -5.95
C PHE A 298 -15.39 11.20 -7.39
N LYS A 299 -16.54 10.81 -7.97
CA LYS A 299 -16.61 10.42 -9.39
C LYS A 299 -16.23 11.57 -10.31
N ALA A 300 -16.75 12.79 -10.06
CA ALA A 300 -16.43 13.98 -10.83
C ALA A 300 -14.94 14.31 -10.78
N GLN A 301 -14.36 14.32 -9.58
CA GLN A 301 -12.94 14.57 -9.38
C GLN A 301 -12.05 13.53 -10.09
N LYS A 302 -12.43 12.25 -10.03
CA LYS A 302 -11.74 11.17 -10.76
C LYS A 302 -11.78 11.39 -12.27
N ILE A 303 -12.95 11.71 -12.83
CA ILE A 303 -13.11 11.94 -14.27
C ILE A 303 -12.30 13.17 -14.71
N ALA A 304 -12.36 14.27 -13.96
CA ALA A 304 -11.58 15.48 -14.22
C ALA A 304 -10.08 15.19 -14.27
N TYR A 305 -9.58 14.50 -13.23
CA TYR A 305 -8.19 14.10 -13.12
C TYR A 305 -7.76 13.18 -14.27
N ALA A 306 -8.55 12.14 -14.54
CA ALA A 306 -8.25 11.18 -15.60
C ALA A 306 -8.16 11.84 -16.98
N HIS A 307 -9.07 12.77 -17.28
CA HIS A 307 -9.03 13.54 -18.52
C HIS A 307 -7.79 14.43 -18.60
N GLN A 308 -7.48 15.18 -17.54
CA GLN A 308 -6.27 16.02 -17.49
C GLN A 308 -5.00 15.19 -17.74
N VAL A 309 -4.86 14.07 -17.03
CA VAL A 309 -3.71 13.17 -17.17
C VAL A 309 -3.62 12.57 -18.56
N SER A 310 -4.75 12.21 -19.17
CA SER A 310 -4.76 11.65 -20.54
C SER A 310 -4.26 12.62 -21.61
N LYS A 311 -4.38 13.94 -21.37
CA LYS A 311 -3.84 14.98 -22.26
C LYS A 311 -2.33 15.16 -22.11
N THR A 312 -1.80 14.90 -20.92
CA THR A 312 -0.38 15.12 -20.59
C THR A 312 0.47 13.88 -20.82
N PHE A 313 -0.07 12.69 -20.58
CA PHE A 313 0.68 11.43 -20.62
C PHE A 313 0.22 10.52 -21.75
N THR A 314 1.17 9.86 -22.40
CA THR A 314 0.86 8.85 -23.42
C THR A 314 0.19 7.62 -22.81
N ALA A 315 -0.63 6.92 -23.59
CA ALA A 315 -1.23 5.65 -23.17
C ALA A 315 -0.19 4.63 -22.67
N ARG A 316 1.02 4.62 -23.26
CA ARG A 316 2.12 3.76 -22.81
C ARG A 316 2.63 4.13 -21.41
N ALA A 317 2.80 5.41 -21.12
CA ALA A 317 3.19 5.87 -19.78
C ALA A 317 2.11 5.52 -18.75
N LEU A 318 0.83 5.69 -19.09
CA LEU A 318 -0.27 5.31 -18.22
C LEU A 318 -0.34 3.80 -17.98
N LEU A 319 -0.07 2.98 -19.00
CA LEU A 319 0.03 1.54 -18.84
C LEU A 319 1.16 1.13 -17.90
N GLN A 320 2.30 1.82 -17.94
CA GLN A 320 3.41 1.58 -16.99
C GLN A 320 2.97 1.89 -15.55
N ASN A 321 2.22 2.98 -15.32
CA ASN A 321 1.65 3.28 -14.01
C ASN A 321 0.66 2.21 -13.55
N ALA A 322 -0.22 1.74 -14.44
CA ALA A 322 -1.11 0.62 -14.15
C ALA A 322 -0.31 -0.65 -13.74
N MET A 323 0.81 -0.95 -14.40
CA MET A 323 1.68 -2.06 -14.01
C MET A 323 2.28 -1.89 -12.61
N VAL A 324 2.62 -0.67 -12.20
CA VAL A 324 3.08 -0.37 -10.82
C VAL A 324 1.96 -0.61 -9.81
N ILE A 325 0.76 -0.11 -10.06
CA ILE A 325 -0.42 -0.31 -9.19
C ILE A 325 -0.70 -1.81 -9.03
N ASN A 326 -0.76 -2.54 -10.14
CA ASN A 326 -0.93 -4.00 -10.14
C ASN A 326 0.21 -4.70 -9.39
N GLY A 327 1.46 -4.23 -9.51
CA GLY A 327 2.60 -4.75 -8.76
C GLY A 327 2.43 -4.57 -7.24
N VAL A 328 2.00 -3.40 -6.78
CA VAL A 328 1.70 -3.14 -5.36
C VAL A 328 0.57 -4.05 -4.89
N TRP A 329 -0.54 -4.11 -5.63
CA TRP A 329 -1.67 -4.99 -5.34
C TRP A 329 -1.25 -6.46 -5.17
N ARG A 330 -0.46 -7.02 -6.09
CA ARG A 330 0.01 -8.40 -5.98
C ARG A 330 0.89 -8.63 -4.75
N ASN A 331 1.73 -7.66 -4.38
CA ASN A 331 2.53 -7.75 -3.16
C ASN A 331 1.67 -7.67 -1.90
N VAL A 332 0.65 -6.81 -1.89
CA VAL A 332 -0.35 -6.71 -0.80
C VAL A 332 -1.04 -8.06 -0.60
N CYS A 333 -1.51 -8.70 -1.68
CA CYS A 333 -2.10 -10.04 -1.63
C CYS A 333 -1.09 -11.08 -1.12
N ALA A 334 0.13 -11.07 -1.65
CA ALA A 334 1.17 -12.04 -1.27
C ALA A 334 1.53 -11.95 0.22
N LEU A 335 1.60 -10.74 0.78
CA LEU A 335 1.90 -10.50 2.20
C LEU A 335 0.67 -10.63 3.12
N GLY A 336 -0.54 -10.66 2.55
CA GLY A 336 -1.79 -10.75 3.32
C GLY A 336 -2.04 -9.48 4.13
N VAL A 337 -1.96 -8.31 3.48
CA VAL A 337 -2.21 -7.02 4.12
C VAL A 337 -3.70 -6.65 4.02
N PHE A 338 -4.34 -6.46 5.17
CA PHE A 338 -5.75 -6.06 5.29
C PHE A 338 -5.84 -4.69 5.96
N ASP A 339 -5.85 -3.63 5.13
CA ASP A 339 -5.92 -2.23 5.56
C ASP A 339 -6.85 -1.44 4.61
N ASP A 340 -7.97 -0.93 5.12
CA ASP A 340 -9.01 -0.30 4.29
C ASP A 340 -8.54 0.98 3.59
N ARG A 341 -7.63 1.75 4.23
CA ARG A 341 -7.07 2.97 3.65
C ARG A 341 -6.18 2.63 2.46
N LEU A 342 -5.34 1.59 2.60
CA LEU A 342 -4.50 1.08 1.51
C LEU A 342 -5.34 0.62 0.32
N TRP A 343 -6.33 -0.22 0.60
CA TRP A 343 -7.16 -0.81 -0.45
C TRP A 343 -8.00 0.25 -1.17
N SER A 344 -8.58 1.20 -0.45
CA SER A 344 -9.37 2.29 -1.06
C SER A 344 -8.50 3.21 -1.92
N ALA A 345 -7.27 3.51 -1.48
CA ALA A 345 -6.32 4.28 -2.27
C ALA A 345 -5.89 3.54 -3.55
N MET A 346 -5.65 2.23 -3.48
CA MET A 346 -5.32 1.42 -4.66
C MET A 346 -6.50 1.33 -5.63
N ASP A 347 -7.72 1.13 -5.14
CA ASP A 347 -8.94 1.09 -5.97
C ASP A 347 -9.13 2.42 -6.70
N PHE A 348 -8.97 3.54 -6.00
CA PHE A 348 -9.03 4.87 -6.60
C PHE A 348 -7.95 5.05 -7.66
N ALA A 349 -6.69 4.73 -7.34
CA ALA A 349 -5.58 4.88 -8.28
C ALA A 349 -5.76 4.01 -9.53
N TRP A 350 -6.22 2.78 -9.36
CA TRP A 350 -6.50 1.85 -10.45
C TRP A 350 -7.59 2.39 -11.37
N ASP A 351 -8.75 2.78 -10.81
CA ASP A 351 -9.88 3.26 -11.60
C ASP A 351 -9.57 4.60 -12.29
N ALA A 352 -8.87 5.51 -11.62
CA ALA A 352 -8.39 6.76 -12.21
C ALA A 352 -7.43 6.52 -13.38
N CYS A 353 -6.45 5.61 -13.20
CA CYS A 353 -5.47 5.27 -14.24
C CYS A 353 -6.12 4.58 -15.45
N LEU A 354 -7.03 3.63 -15.22
CA LEU A 354 -7.80 2.99 -16.29
C LEU A 354 -8.71 3.98 -17.02
N THR A 355 -9.30 4.94 -16.31
CA THR A 355 -10.13 6.00 -16.92
C THR A 355 -9.26 6.90 -17.80
N ALA A 356 -8.07 7.28 -17.33
CA ALA A 356 -7.12 8.08 -18.12
C ALA A 356 -6.65 7.32 -19.38
N LEU A 357 -6.40 6.01 -19.26
CA LEU A 357 -6.08 5.13 -20.40
C LEU A 357 -7.21 5.10 -21.43
N ALA A 358 -8.45 4.96 -20.98
CA ALA A 358 -9.62 4.97 -21.85
C ALA A 358 -9.77 6.30 -22.61
N PHE A 359 -9.55 7.44 -21.95
CA PHE A 359 -9.47 8.74 -22.63
C PHE A 359 -8.32 8.81 -23.64
N ALA A 360 -7.10 8.41 -23.25
CA ALA A 360 -5.90 8.49 -24.09
C ALA A 360 -5.98 7.60 -25.35
N THR A 361 -6.75 6.52 -25.29
CA THR A 361 -7.00 5.60 -26.42
C THR A 361 -8.26 5.95 -27.23
N GLY A 362 -8.97 7.02 -26.88
CA GLY A 362 -10.18 7.46 -27.58
C GLY A 362 -11.43 6.61 -27.31
N ASN A 363 -11.44 5.84 -26.21
CA ASN A 363 -12.58 5.01 -25.82
C ASN A 363 -13.05 5.27 -24.36
N PRO A 364 -13.43 6.51 -24.00
CA PRO A 364 -13.86 6.83 -22.63
C PRO A 364 -15.14 6.08 -22.20
N LYS A 365 -15.98 5.67 -23.16
CA LYS A 365 -17.21 4.91 -22.91
C LYS A 365 -16.97 3.55 -22.26
N ALA A 366 -15.77 2.98 -22.42
CA ALA A 366 -15.38 1.75 -21.74
C ALA A 366 -15.25 1.92 -20.22
N MET A 367 -15.04 3.15 -19.76
CA MET A 367 -14.88 3.47 -18.33
C MET A 367 -16.07 4.22 -17.73
N ILE A 368 -16.74 5.06 -18.53
CA ILE A 368 -17.87 5.93 -18.16
C ILE A 368 -19.16 5.30 -18.69
N ALA A 369 -19.59 4.23 -18.03
CA ALA A 369 -20.69 3.39 -18.54
C ALA A 369 -22.06 3.92 -18.11
N THR A 370 -22.18 4.43 -16.89
CA THR A 370 -23.48 4.79 -16.31
C THR A 370 -23.98 6.15 -16.82
N PRO A 371 -25.31 6.37 -16.92
CA PRO A 371 -25.87 7.67 -17.31
C PRO A 371 -25.38 8.82 -16.42
N VAL A 372 -25.30 8.58 -15.10
CA VAL A 372 -24.81 9.56 -14.12
C VAL A 372 -23.35 9.92 -14.39
N GLU A 373 -22.47 8.95 -14.62
CA GLU A 373 -21.07 9.24 -14.95
C GLU A 373 -20.94 10.01 -16.27
N ARG A 374 -21.83 9.77 -17.25
CA ARG A 374 -21.84 10.52 -18.51
C ARG A 374 -22.28 11.96 -18.32
N GLU A 375 -23.27 12.20 -17.47
CA GLU A 375 -23.72 13.55 -17.11
C GLU A 375 -22.61 14.31 -16.35
N ILE A 376 -21.99 13.66 -15.37
CA ILE A 376 -20.83 14.21 -14.66
C ILE A 376 -19.70 14.50 -15.63
N ALA A 377 -19.38 13.60 -16.55
CA ALA A 377 -18.36 13.84 -17.56
C ALA A 377 -18.73 15.02 -18.46
N ALA A 378 -19.98 15.14 -18.90
CA ALA A 378 -20.43 16.28 -19.70
C ALA A 378 -20.35 17.62 -18.94
N ALA A 379 -20.49 17.60 -17.62
CA ALA A 379 -20.39 18.79 -16.78
C ALA A 379 -18.94 19.21 -16.47
N VAL A 380 -18.00 18.25 -16.44
CA VAL A 380 -16.62 18.44 -16.00
C VAL A 380 -15.63 18.67 -17.15
N LEU A 381 -15.88 18.06 -18.31
CA LEU A 381 -15.01 18.09 -19.49
C LEU A 381 -15.31 19.29 -20.39
#